data_AF-A0A163A809-F1
#
_entry.id   AF-A0A163A809-F1
#
_cell.length_a   1.000
_cell.length_b   1.000
_cell.length_c   1.000
_cell.angle_alpha   90.00
_cell.angle_beta   90.00
_cell.angle_gamma   90.00
#
_symmetry.space_group_name_H-M   'P 1'
#
loop_
_entity.id
_entity.type
_entity.pdbx_description
1 polymer ?
#
loop_
_entity_poly.entity_id
_entity_poly.type
_entity_poly.pdbx_seq_one_letter_code
_entity_poly.pdbx_strand_id
1 'polypeptide(L)'
;MYITRLAGLAGLLVSLASAQTTTLQAESATLSGVTVATAVAGYSGTGYVEGFDEGTDKITFTVPATTSQLYDLKLVYNGPYGDKYTYVVLNSAGGSQVSLPATTTWTTVSAGQVLLDAGSNTIEIQNNWGWYLIDSIILSPSPKRGAHKVTTTPVSPNANADAKALLKYLGSIYGKNILSGQQDQASLDWVTTNVGKTPAILGLDLMDYTESRISHGASSTDVDKAIAFNKKGGIITFVWHWGAPTGLYDNATQPWYSGFYTAATDFNIETALKDTTNANYTLLIKDIDSIAVQLKKLQDNGVPVLFRPLHEAEGKWFWWGAQGPEPAKKLYKIVFDRLTRVHKLQNLVWVWNSVAKDWYPGNSYVDIVSADTYTQNDHGPISATYNALLSLTGDTKLIAAAEIGSVMEPAQLKAYQADWVYFCIWSGDYISAGVWNSLDLLKRVYADVYVLTLDEIQGWRKK
;
A
#
# COMPACT_ATOMS: atom_id res chain seq x y z
N MET A 1 -38.10 53.05 -27.23
CA MET A 1 -38.33 51.60 -27.42
C MET A 1 -36.99 50.91 -27.59
N TYR A 2 -36.26 50.66 -26.49
CA TYR A 2 -35.11 49.76 -26.43
C TYR A 2 -34.92 49.37 -24.96
N ILE A 3 -35.36 48.16 -24.60
CA ILE A 3 -35.03 47.53 -23.32
C ILE A 3 -34.19 46.32 -23.68
N THR A 4 -32.91 46.42 -23.36
CA THR A 4 -31.92 45.35 -23.40
C THR A 4 -32.28 44.31 -22.35
N ARG A 5 -32.58 43.08 -22.77
CA ARG A 5 -32.71 41.93 -21.87
C ARG A 5 -31.32 41.31 -21.66
N LEU A 6 -30.75 41.49 -20.48
CA LEU A 6 -29.72 40.57 -19.97
C LEU A 6 -30.43 39.27 -19.56
N ALA A 7 -30.12 38.17 -20.24
CA ALA A 7 -30.44 36.84 -19.77
C ALA A 7 -29.35 36.42 -18.78
N GLY A 8 -29.68 36.41 -17.49
CA GLY A 8 -28.85 35.78 -16.48
C GLY A 8 -29.02 34.26 -16.56
N LEU A 9 -27.93 33.52 -16.79
CA LEU A 9 -27.86 32.10 -16.49
C LEU A 9 -27.93 31.95 -14.97
N ALA A 10 -29.08 31.49 -14.46
CA ALA A 10 -29.18 31.03 -13.09
C ALA A 10 -28.59 29.62 -13.01
N GLY A 11 -27.33 29.51 -12.60
CA GLY A 11 -26.76 28.24 -12.16
C GLY A 11 -27.50 27.78 -10.90
N LEU A 12 -28.16 26.63 -10.97
CA LEU A 12 -28.82 26.02 -9.83
C LEU A 12 -27.74 25.50 -8.86
N LEU A 13 -27.43 26.28 -7.83
CA LEU A 13 -26.59 25.82 -6.72
C LEU A 13 -27.44 24.90 -5.84
N VAL A 14 -27.30 23.59 -6.05
CA VAL A 14 -27.82 22.59 -5.12
C VAL A 14 -26.91 22.59 -3.90
N SER A 15 -27.39 23.10 -2.78
CA SER A 15 -26.73 22.91 -1.49
C SER A 15 -26.87 21.45 -1.09
N LEU A 16 -25.74 20.77 -0.84
CA LEU A 16 -25.76 19.45 -0.23
C LEU A 16 -26.24 19.59 1.22
N ALA A 17 -27.54 19.35 1.44
CA ALA A 17 -28.03 19.01 2.76
C ALA A 17 -27.34 17.71 3.21
N SER A 18 -26.90 17.65 4.46
CA SER A 18 -26.13 16.51 4.96
C SER A 18 -26.88 15.18 4.80
N ALA A 19 -26.12 14.13 4.44
CA ALA A 19 -26.51 12.72 4.39
C ALA A 19 -27.19 12.15 3.10
N GLN A 20 -27.05 12.76 1.92
CA GLN A 20 -27.57 12.17 0.67
C GLN A 20 -26.48 11.89 -0.38
N THR A 21 -26.57 10.71 -1.02
CA THR A 21 -25.82 10.41 -2.24
C THR A 21 -26.22 11.40 -3.35
N THR A 22 -25.23 12.04 -3.96
CA THR A 22 -25.43 13.04 -5.01
C THR A 22 -24.67 12.67 -6.26
N THR A 23 -25.33 12.80 -7.40
CA THR A 23 -24.72 12.67 -8.72
C THR A 23 -24.53 14.06 -9.32
N LEU A 24 -23.31 14.38 -9.73
CA LEU A 24 -22.97 15.62 -10.42
C LEU A 24 -22.64 15.30 -11.88
N GLN A 25 -23.41 15.89 -12.79
CA GLN A 25 -23.34 15.66 -14.23
C GLN A 25 -22.11 16.34 -14.83
N ALA A 26 -21.33 15.62 -15.63
CA ALA A 26 -20.07 16.11 -16.18
C ALA A 26 -20.29 17.29 -17.12
N GLU A 27 -21.34 17.27 -17.92
CA GLU A 27 -21.70 18.31 -18.87
C GLU A 27 -22.17 19.62 -18.20
N SER A 28 -22.46 19.60 -16.90
CA SER A 28 -22.79 20.78 -16.10
C SER A 28 -21.60 21.35 -15.31
N ALA A 29 -20.42 20.71 -15.39
CA ALA A 29 -19.21 21.15 -14.71
C ALA A 29 -18.43 22.18 -15.53
N THR A 30 -17.35 22.72 -14.95
CA THR A 30 -16.44 23.59 -15.70
C THR A 30 -15.51 22.74 -16.56
N LEU A 31 -15.52 22.96 -17.88
CA LEU A 31 -14.75 22.18 -18.85
C LEU A 31 -13.51 22.97 -19.32
N SER A 32 -12.37 22.30 -19.40
CA SER A 32 -11.13 22.85 -19.96
C SER A 32 -10.55 21.85 -20.95
N GLY A 33 -10.43 22.23 -22.22
CA GLY A 33 -9.91 21.36 -23.30
C GLY A 33 -10.87 20.25 -23.78
N VAL A 34 -11.83 19.85 -22.94
CA VAL A 34 -12.85 18.83 -23.22
C VAL A 34 -14.17 19.41 -23.72
N THR A 35 -15.04 18.58 -24.31
CA THR A 35 -16.34 19.00 -24.87
C THR A 35 -17.49 18.08 -24.47
N VAL A 36 -18.72 18.59 -24.53
CA VAL A 36 -19.94 17.82 -24.28
C VAL A 36 -20.37 17.08 -25.55
N ALA A 37 -20.71 15.81 -25.41
CA ALA A 37 -21.22 14.96 -26.49
C ALA A 37 -22.46 14.16 -26.06
N THR A 38 -23.14 13.60 -27.07
CA THR A 38 -24.41 12.86 -26.91
C THR A 38 -24.49 11.62 -27.81
N ALA A 39 -23.40 11.28 -28.51
CA ALA A 39 -23.41 10.24 -29.53
C ALA A 39 -23.54 8.83 -28.94
N VAL A 40 -22.92 8.57 -27.78
CA VAL A 40 -23.00 7.30 -27.07
C VAL A 40 -24.24 7.28 -26.18
N ALA A 41 -25.27 6.52 -26.53
CA ALA A 41 -26.50 6.43 -25.74
C ALA A 41 -26.27 5.84 -24.32
N GLY A 42 -27.17 6.16 -23.39
CA GLY A 42 -27.21 5.58 -22.03
C GLY A 42 -26.55 6.41 -20.93
N TYR A 43 -26.09 7.62 -21.23
CA TYR A 43 -25.66 8.62 -20.24
C TYR A 43 -26.86 9.15 -19.43
N SER A 44 -26.56 9.81 -18.32
CA SER A 44 -27.53 10.52 -17.48
C SER A 44 -27.52 12.03 -17.77
N GLY A 45 -28.59 12.74 -17.40
CA GLY A 45 -28.65 14.18 -17.69
C GLY A 45 -28.86 14.49 -19.17
N THR A 46 -28.06 15.39 -19.71
CA THR A 46 -28.19 15.96 -21.06
C THR A 46 -27.07 15.56 -22.02
N GLY A 47 -25.96 15.03 -21.51
CA GLY A 47 -24.83 14.55 -22.30
C GLY A 47 -23.79 13.87 -21.43
N TYR A 48 -22.59 13.74 -21.96
CA TYR A 48 -21.38 13.33 -21.25
C TYR A 48 -20.21 14.17 -21.78
N VAL A 49 -19.05 14.06 -21.14
CA VAL A 49 -17.83 14.79 -21.56
C VAL A 49 -16.83 13.85 -22.21
N GLU A 50 -16.26 14.29 -23.33
CA GLU A 50 -15.21 13.60 -24.11
C GLU A 50 -14.12 14.58 -24.58
N GLY A 51 -13.13 14.08 -25.32
CA GLY A 51 -12.03 14.90 -25.86
C GLY A 51 -10.90 15.12 -24.85
N PHE A 52 -10.58 14.10 -24.04
CA PHE A 52 -9.38 14.10 -23.20
C PHE A 52 -8.17 13.70 -24.06
N ASP A 53 -7.53 14.67 -24.71
CA ASP A 53 -6.47 14.45 -25.69
C ASP A 53 -5.13 15.04 -25.21
N GLU A 54 -5.16 16.22 -24.60
CA GLU A 54 -4.01 16.96 -24.11
C GLU A 54 -3.86 16.86 -22.58
N GLY A 55 -2.64 16.92 -22.07
CA GLY A 55 -2.37 16.76 -20.63
C GLY A 55 -3.03 17.80 -19.71
N THR A 56 -3.47 18.93 -20.27
CA THR A 56 -4.19 20.00 -19.54
C THR A 56 -5.70 19.80 -19.48
N ASP A 57 -6.24 18.83 -20.21
CA ASP A 57 -7.67 18.63 -20.36
C ASP A 57 -8.29 18.14 -19.05
N LYS A 58 -9.41 18.75 -18.65
CA LYS A 58 -10.06 18.41 -17.38
C LYS A 58 -11.52 18.83 -17.29
N ILE A 59 -12.21 18.15 -16.36
CA ILE A 59 -13.51 18.52 -15.83
C ILE A 59 -13.32 18.99 -14.39
N THR A 60 -13.78 20.18 -14.04
CA THR A 60 -13.76 20.70 -12.67
C THR A 60 -15.18 20.81 -12.11
N PHE A 61 -15.51 19.93 -11.17
CA PHE A 61 -16.76 19.94 -10.42
C PHE A 61 -16.63 20.86 -9.21
N THR A 62 -17.57 21.79 -9.04
CA THR A 62 -17.69 22.60 -7.82
C THR A 62 -18.68 21.93 -6.87
N VAL A 63 -18.22 21.59 -5.66
CA VAL A 63 -18.98 20.80 -4.68
C VAL A 63 -19.14 21.59 -3.38
N PRO A 64 -20.34 22.16 -3.11
CA PRO A 64 -20.61 22.81 -1.84
C PRO A 64 -20.87 21.78 -0.74
N ALA A 65 -20.20 21.89 0.41
CA ALA A 65 -20.43 21.06 1.58
C ALA A 65 -20.73 21.91 2.82
N THR A 66 -21.71 21.49 3.63
CA THR A 66 -22.13 22.23 4.83
C THR A 66 -21.23 21.98 6.04
N THR A 67 -20.60 20.80 6.09
CA THR A 67 -19.67 20.38 7.14
C THR A 67 -18.49 19.66 6.51
N SER A 68 -17.34 19.66 7.19
CA SER A 68 -16.24 18.80 6.78
C SER A 68 -16.63 17.32 6.95
N GLN A 69 -16.61 16.55 5.87
CA GLN A 69 -17.08 15.17 5.85
C GLN A 69 -16.43 14.36 4.72
N LEU A 70 -16.18 13.08 4.99
CA LEU A 70 -15.66 12.12 4.03
C LEU A 70 -16.78 11.58 3.13
N TYR A 71 -16.52 11.52 1.82
CA TYR A 71 -17.42 10.96 0.82
C TYR A 71 -16.71 9.89 0.00
N ASP A 72 -17.40 8.79 -0.29
CA ASP A 72 -17.00 7.83 -1.31
C ASP A 72 -17.27 8.46 -2.67
N LEU A 73 -16.24 8.49 -3.51
CA LEU A 73 -16.30 9.02 -4.86
C LEU A 73 -16.34 7.88 -5.88
N LYS A 74 -17.23 8.00 -6.85
CA LYS A 74 -17.31 7.11 -7.99
C LYS A 74 -17.39 7.91 -9.29
N LEU A 75 -16.80 7.38 -10.35
CA LEU A 75 -16.92 7.91 -11.70
C LEU A 75 -17.88 7.02 -12.50
N VAL A 76 -18.82 7.62 -13.21
CA VAL A 76 -19.60 6.95 -14.25
C VAL A 76 -18.94 7.24 -15.57
N TYR A 77 -18.42 6.20 -16.23
CA TYR A 77 -17.57 6.35 -17.41
C TYR A 77 -17.87 5.30 -18.47
N ASN A 78 -17.39 5.57 -19.68
CA ASN A 78 -17.30 4.64 -20.78
C ASN A 78 -15.85 4.69 -21.32
N GLY A 79 -15.22 3.54 -21.52
CA GLY A 79 -13.81 3.41 -21.90
C GLY A 79 -13.65 2.60 -23.19
N PRO A 80 -14.15 3.09 -24.34
CA PRO A 80 -14.28 2.28 -25.55
C PRO A 80 -12.94 2.02 -26.26
N TYR A 81 -11.87 2.70 -25.83
CA TYR A 81 -10.55 2.67 -26.47
C TYR A 81 -9.53 1.81 -25.71
N GLY A 82 -9.98 0.80 -24.97
CA GLY A 82 -9.15 -0.07 -24.12
C GLY A 82 -8.89 0.53 -22.74
N ASP A 83 -8.16 -0.19 -21.87
CA ASP A 83 -7.88 0.24 -20.50
C ASP A 83 -7.22 1.64 -20.47
N LYS A 84 -7.66 2.48 -19.54
CA LYS A 84 -7.15 3.84 -19.32
C LYS A 84 -6.92 4.12 -17.84
N TYR A 85 -6.32 5.28 -17.60
CA TYR A 85 -6.23 5.89 -16.29
C TYR A 85 -6.59 7.36 -16.40
N THR A 86 -7.16 7.91 -15.33
CA THR A 86 -7.42 9.35 -15.12
C THR A 86 -6.79 9.79 -13.80
N TYR A 87 -6.62 11.09 -13.59
CA TYR A 87 -6.34 11.64 -12.25
C TYR A 87 -7.60 12.24 -11.64
N VAL A 88 -7.75 12.05 -10.33
CA VAL A 88 -8.73 12.73 -9.50
C VAL A 88 -8.00 13.64 -8.51
N VAL A 89 -8.31 14.93 -8.55
CA VAL A 89 -7.66 15.96 -7.71
C VAL A 89 -8.72 16.68 -6.89
N LEU A 90 -8.51 16.76 -5.57
CA LEU A 90 -9.40 17.48 -4.64
C LEU A 90 -8.76 18.81 -4.24
N ASN A 91 -9.48 19.92 -4.38
CA ASN A 91 -9.04 21.26 -3.94
C ASN A 91 -7.63 21.65 -4.43
N SER A 92 -7.25 21.19 -5.63
CA SER A 92 -5.92 21.38 -6.23
C SER A 92 -4.75 20.79 -5.41
N ALA A 93 -5.04 19.87 -4.48
CA ALA A 93 -4.07 19.27 -3.56
C ALA A 93 -3.85 17.79 -3.90
N GLY A 94 -2.79 17.50 -4.65
CA GLY A 94 -2.40 16.14 -5.03
C GLY A 94 -3.43 15.42 -5.93
N GLY A 95 -2.98 14.44 -6.71
CA GLY A 95 -3.85 13.66 -7.60
C GLY A 95 -3.75 12.17 -7.34
N SER A 96 -4.89 11.51 -7.15
CA SER A 96 -4.98 10.05 -7.11
C SER A 96 -5.27 9.51 -8.50
N GLN A 97 -4.46 8.54 -8.96
CA GLN A 97 -4.71 7.87 -10.23
C GLN A 97 -5.87 6.86 -10.07
N VAL A 98 -6.79 6.85 -11.03
CA VAL A 98 -7.93 5.92 -11.05
C VAL A 98 -7.87 5.10 -12.33
N SER A 99 -7.90 3.77 -12.21
CA SER A 99 -7.96 2.85 -13.35
C SER A 99 -9.37 2.84 -13.94
N LEU A 100 -9.44 2.92 -15.27
CA LEU A 100 -10.66 2.85 -16.06
C LEU A 100 -10.56 1.63 -16.99
N PRO A 101 -10.98 0.43 -16.54
CA PRO A 101 -11.02 -0.76 -17.39
C PRO A 101 -11.80 -0.56 -18.69
N ALA A 102 -11.39 -1.24 -19.75
CA ALA A 102 -12.05 -1.18 -21.04
C ALA A 102 -13.53 -1.58 -20.93
N THR A 103 -14.41 -0.76 -21.48
CA THR A 103 -15.85 -1.02 -21.52
C THR A 103 -16.47 -0.23 -22.66
N THR A 104 -17.46 -0.81 -23.33
CA THR A 104 -18.27 -0.11 -24.34
C THR A 104 -19.63 0.34 -23.78
N THR A 105 -19.92 -0.02 -22.53
CA THR A 105 -21.13 0.37 -21.80
C THR A 105 -20.79 1.32 -20.65
N TRP A 106 -21.70 2.22 -20.32
CA TRP A 106 -21.60 3.04 -19.11
C TRP A 106 -21.52 2.16 -17.88
N THR A 107 -20.48 2.35 -17.08
CA THR A 107 -20.27 1.62 -15.84
C THR A 107 -19.70 2.54 -14.78
N THR A 108 -19.67 2.06 -13.55
CA THR A 108 -19.16 2.81 -12.42
C THR A 108 -17.85 2.22 -11.92
N VAL A 109 -16.88 3.08 -11.63
CA VAL A 109 -15.65 2.71 -10.93
C VAL A 109 -15.51 3.53 -9.65
N SER A 110 -14.90 2.94 -8.62
CA SER A 110 -14.53 3.69 -7.41
C SER A 110 -13.31 4.55 -7.71
N ALA A 111 -13.39 5.82 -7.33
CA ALA A 111 -12.28 6.77 -7.34
C ALA A 111 -11.79 7.07 -5.92
N GLY A 112 -11.98 6.12 -4.99
CA GLY A 112 -11.58 6.27 -3.60
C GLY A 112 -12.56 7.14 -2.80
N GLN A 113 -12.00 7.93 -1.88
CA GLN A 113 -12.74 8.81 -0.98
C GLN A 113 -12.19 10.23 -1.07
N VAL A 114 -13.03 11.22 -0.82
CA VAL A 114 -12.65 12.64 -0.77
C VAL A 114 -13.17 13.27 0.52
N LEU A 115 -12.29 13.97 1.24
CA LEU A 115 -12.67 14.73 2.43
C LEU A 115 -13.08 16.15 2.01
N LEU A 116 -14.37 16.40 1.88
CA LEU A 116 -14.86 17.74 1.55
C LEU A 116 -14.78 18.62 2.79
N ASP A 117 -14.22 19.82 2.66
CA ASP A 117 -14.23 20.84 3.70
C ASP A 117 -15.57 21.59 3.72
N ALA A 118 -15.92 22.19 4.86
CA ALA A 118 -17.08 23.08 4.90
C ALA A 118 -16.85 24.28 3.96
N GLY A 119 -17.83 24.56 3.10
CA GLY A 119 -17.73 25.58 2.06
C GLY A 119 -17.66 25.00 0.66
N SER A 120 -16.93 25.67 -0.23
CA SER A 120 -16.79 25.27 -1.63
C SER A 120 -15.55 24.41 -1.82
N ASN A 121 -15.73 23.24 -2.42
CA ASN A 121 -14.64 22.34 -2.81
C ASN A 121 -14.60 22.19 -4.34
N THR A 122 -13.47 21.75 -4.87
CA THR A 122 -13.33 21.34 -6.27
C THR A 122 -12.89 19.89 -6.36
N ILE A 123 -13.53 19.14 -7.25
CA ILE A 123 -13.06 17.81 -7.66
C ILE A 123 -12.74 17.90 -9.14
N GLU A 124 -11.49 17.68 -9.51
CA GLU A 124 -11.05 17.69 -10.90
C GLU A 124 -10.84 16.25 -11.40
N ILE A 125 -11.41 15.95 -12.56
CA ILE A 125 -11.06 14.78 -13.35
C ILE A 125 -10.11 15.27 -14.44
N GLN A 126 -8.82 15.08 -14.21
CA GLN A 126 -7.77 15.53 -15.12
C GLN A 126 -7.35 14.41 -16.06
N ASN A 127 -6.97 14.78 -17.28
CA ASN A 127 -6.41 13.86 -18.24
C ASN A 127 -5.20 13.13 -17.66
N ASN A 128 -5.08 11.85 -18.02
CA ASN A 128 -3.85 11.09 -17.84
C ASN A 128 -3.57 10.31 -19.12
N TRP A 129 -4.20 9.13 -19.33
CA TRP A 129 -4.03 8.41 -20.60
C TRP A 129 -4.96 8.91 -21.71
N GLY A 130 -6.00 9.67 -21.37
CA GLY A 130 -6.98 10.21 -22.31
C GLY A 130 -7.93 9.18 -22.91
N TRP A 131 -8.68 9.59 -23.92
CA TRP A 131 -9.52 8.68 -24.72
C TRP A 131 -10.51 7.86 -23.88
N TYR A 132 -11.27 8.54 -23.02
CA TYR A 132 -12.40 8.01 -22.26
C TYR A 132 -13.52 9.04 -22.19
N LEU A 133 -14.71 8.58 -21.81
CA LEU A 133 -15.91 9.40 -21.70
C LEU A 133 -16.35 9.42 -20.23
N ILE A 134 -16.66 10.60 -19.70
CA ILE A 134 -17.16 10.77 -18.32
C ILE A 134 -18.59 11.30 -18.37
N ASP A 135 -19.52 10.53 -17.84
CA ASP A 135 -20.94 10.91 -17.72
C ASP A 135 -21.15 11.75 -16.46
N SER A 136 -20.74 11.24 -15.30
CA SER A 136 -20.99 11.91 -14.03
C SER A 136 -20.03 11.45 -12.93
N ILE A 137 -20.00 12.18 -11.82
CA ILE A 137 -19.44 11.70 -10.55
C ILE A 137 -20.54 11.46 -9.53
N ILE A 138 -20.36 10.45 -8.69
CA ILE A 138 -21.28 10.12 -7.60
C ILE A 138 -20.53 10.28 -6.29
N LEU A 139 -21.05 11.13 -5.41
CA LEU A 139 -20.57 11.36 -4.05
C LEU A 139 -21.56 10.77 -3.06
N SER A 140 -21.11 9.82 -2.25
CA SER A 140 -21.93 9.26 -1.15
C SER A 140 -21.23 9.52 0.17
N PRO A 141 -21.92 10.03 1.21
CA PRO A 141 -21.36 10.11 2.55
C PRO A 141 -20.70 8.79 2.95
N SER A 142 -19.41 8.82 3.28
CA SER A 142 -18.72 7.60 3.68
C SER A 142 -19.31 7.12 5.01
N PRO A 143 -19.65 5.83 5.14
CA PRO A 143 -20.13 5.30 6.41
C PRO A 143 -19.01 5.43 7.43
N LYS A 144 -19.35 5.93 8.63
CA LYS A 144 -18.39 5.98 9.73
C LYS A 144 -17.84 4.57 9.97
N ARG A 145 -16.51 4.42 9.92
CA ARG A 145 -15.86 3.14 10.24
C ARG A 145 -16.25 2.68 11.65
N GLY A 146 -16.79 1.47 11.73
CA GLY A 146 -17.08 0.80 12.99
C GLY A 146 -15.81 0.27 13.66
N ALA A 147 -15.96 -0.42 14.79
CA ALA A 147 -14.84 -1.13 15.39
C ALA A 147 -14.37 -2.26 14.46
N HIS A 148 -13.05 -2.37 14.29
CA HIS A 148 -12.43 -3.43 13.49
C HIS A 148 -12.76 -4.84 14.02
N LYS A 149 -12.91 -5.80 13.10
CA LYS A 149 -13.18 -7.21 13.41
C LYS A 149 -11.90 -8.06 13.46
N VAL A 150 -10.76 -7.43 13.71
CA VAL A 150 -9.45 -8.06 13.62
C VAL A 150 -9.27 -9.18 14.64
N THR A 151 -8.67 -10.29 14.19
CA THR A 151 -8.25 -11.37 15.07
C THR A 151 -6.76 -11.21 15.41
N THR A 152 -6.42 -11.33 16.69
CA THR A 152 -5.01 -11.33 17.15
C THR A 152 -4.50 -12.72 17.49
N THR A 153 -5.21 -13.77 17.05
CA THR A 153 -4.74 -15.15 17.10
C THR A 153 -3.82 -15.40 15.91
N PRO A 154 -2.54 -15.76 16.13
CA PRO A 154 -1.64 -16.04 15.02
C PRO A 154 -2.13 -17.22 14.17
N VAL A 155 -1.94 -17.15 12.86
CA VAL A 155 -2.25 -18.24 11.92
C VAL A 155 -1.33 -19.44 12.11
N SER A 156 -0.13 -19.22 12.65
CA SER A 156 0.76 -20.30 13.07
C SER A 156 0.20 -20.97 14.32
N PRO A 157 -0.19 -22.27 14.27
CA PRO A 157 -0.80 -22.95 15.41
C PRO A 157 0.16 -23.09 16.60
N ASN A 158 1.46 -23.00 16.33
CA ASN A 158 2.51 -23.17 17.33
C ASN A 158 3.15 -21.83 17.72
N ALA A 159 2.54 -20.68 17.39
CA ALA A 159 3.11 -19.37 17.75
C ALA A 159 3.46 -19.28 19.24
N ASN A 160 4.66 -18.82 19.55
CA ASN A 160 5.18 -18.67 20.91
C ASN A 160 4.55 -17.45 21.61
N ALA A 161 4.87 -17.27 22.88
CA ALA A 161 4.33 -16.17 23.68
C ALA A 161 4.71 -14.79 23.12
N ASP A 162 5.90 -14.64 22.54
CA ASP A 162 6.38 -13.36 22.01
C ASP A 162 5.66 -12.94 20.73
N ALA A 163 5.44 -13.87 19.79
CA ALA A 163 4.67 -13.61 18.57
C ALA A 163 3.20 -13.29 18.90
N LYS A 164 2.62 -14.03 19.85
CA LYS A 164 1.26 -13.76 20.37
C LYS A 164 1.17 -12.37 21.02
N ALA A 165 2.15 -12.01 21.85
CA ALA A 165 2.20 -10.70 22.49
C ALA A 165 2.33 -9.58 21.44
N LEU A 166 3.13 -9.78 20.39
CA LEU A 166 3.30 -8.80 19.33
C LEU A 166 1.99 -8.57 18.59
N LEU A 167 1.34 -9.64 18.12
CA LEU A 167 0.10 -9.52 17.38
C LEU A 167 -1.03 -8.94 18.25
N LYS A 168 -1.10 -9.32 19.54
CA LYS A 168 -2.02 -8.74 20.51
C LYS A 168 -1.78 -7.24 20.71
N TYR A 169 -0.52 -6.82 20.86
CA TYR A 169 -0.17 -5.42 21.02
C TYR A 169 -0.57 -4.60 19.79
N LEU A 170 -0.24 -5.08 18.59
CA LEU A 170 -0.63 -4.43 17.34
C LEU A 170 -2.17 -4.29 17.23
N GLY A 171 -2.93 -5.33 17.58
CA GLY A 171 -4.39 -5.23 17.63
C GLY A 171 -4.92 -4.26 18.69
N SER A 172 -4.21 -4.06 19.79
CA SER A 172 -4.65 -3.13 20.85
C SER A 172 -4.59 -1.65 20.44
N ILE A 173 -3.67 -1.32 19.53
CA ILE A 173 -3.44 0.03 18.99
C ILE A 173 -4.13 0.28 17.64
N TYR A 174 -4.57 -0.78 16.96
CA TYR A 174 -5.20 -0.69 15.64
C TYR A 174 -6.47 0.18 15.67
N GLY A 175 -6.55 1.16 14.76
CA GLY A 175 -7.62 2.17 14.76
C GLY A 175 -7.46 3.30 15.78
N LYS A 176 -6.36 3.33 16.55
CA LYS A 176 -6.11 4.35 17.58
C LYS A 176 -4.79 5.09 17.38
N ASN A 177 -3.77 4.37 16.93
CA ASN A 177 -2.42 4.85 16.71
C ASN A 177 -1.78 4.11 15.53
N ILE A 178 -0.65 4.64 15.07
CA ILE A 178 0.22 4.02 14.06
C ILE A 178 1.64 3.90 14.62
N LEU A 179 2.29 2.75 14.44
CA LEU A 179 3.72 2.64 14.78
C LEU A 179 4.58 3.28 13.69
N SER A 180 5.57 4.06 14.11
CA SER A 180 6.64 4.52 13.24
C SER A 180 7.65 3.41 12.95
N GLY A 181 8.07 3.29 11.70
CA GLY A 181 9.06 2.31 11.28
C GLY A 181 10.02 2.89 10.26
N GLN A 182 11.24 2.33 10.24
CA GLN A 182 12.30 2.74 9.34
C GLN A 182 13.06 1.50 8.85
N GLN A 183 13.26 1.41 7.53
CA GLN A 183 14.11 0.40 6.93
C GLN A 183 15.58 0.75 7.17
N ASP A 184 16.35 -0.26 7.56
CA ASP A 184 17.78 -0.26 7.87
C ASP A 184 18.21 0.55 9.12
N GLN A 185 19.35 0.15 9.70
CA GLN A 185 19.89 0.74 10.92
C GLN A 185 20.44 2.17 10.72
N ALA A 186 21.12 2.44 9.61
CA ALA A 186 21.71 3.76 9.35
C ALA A 186 20.63 4.82 9.18
N SER A 187 19.55 4.48 8.48
CA SER A 187 18.37 5.33 8.33
C SER A 187 17.64 5.52 9.66
N LEU A 188 17.49 4.47 10.48
CA LEU A 188 16.93 4.59 11.84
C LEU A 188 17.76 5.52 12.73
N ASP A 189 19.09 5.39 12.67
CA ASP A 189 20.03 6.25 13.40
C ASP A 189 19.96 7.70 12.90
N TRP A 190 19.78 7.90 11.59
CA TRP A 190 19.58 9.22 11.00
C TRP A 190 18.31 9.88 11.53
N VAL A 191 17.19 9.16 11.60
CA VAL A 191 15.93 9.68 12.17
C VAL A 191 16.14 10.04 13.64
N THR A 192 16.73 9.13 14.41
CA THR A 192 17.03 9.35 15.83
C THR A 192 17.84 10.63 16.04
N THR A 193 18.86 10.84 15.22
CA THR A 193 19.77 12.00 15.31
C THR A 193 19.12 13.32 14.86
N ASN A 194 18.43 13.31 13.72
CA ASN A 194 18.00 14.56 13.06
C ASN A 194 16.56 14.96 13.42
N VAL A 195 15.70 13.98 13.68
CA VAL A 195 14.30 14.18 14.09
C VAL A 195 14.18 14.23 15.61
N GLY A 196 15.06 13.54 16.35
CA GLY A 196 15.08 13.52 17.82
C GLY A 196 14.12 12.48 18.42
N LYS A 197 13.62 11.55 17.61
CA LYS A 197 12.74 10.44 17.99
C LYS A 197 13.27 9.16 17.35
N THR A 198 13.19 8.03 18.06
CA THR A 198 13.61 6.73 17.51
C THR A 198 12.39 5.98 16.99
N PRO A 199 12.32 5.58 15.70
CA PRO A 199 11.26 4.73 15.17
C PRO A 199 10.95 3.52 16.07
N ALA A 200 9.69 3.13 16.20
CA ALA A 200 9.27 1.97 17.00
C ALA A 200 9.66 0.62 16.35
N ILE A 201 9.71 0.59 15.01
CA ILE A 201 10.03 -0.57 14.20
C ILE A 201 11.36 -0.35 13.46
N LEU A 202 12.23 -1.37 13.51
CA LEU A 202 13.39 -1.49 12.63
C LEU A 202 13.09 -2.53 11.55
N GLY A 203 13.12 -2.10 10.29
CA GLY A 203 13.03 -2.95 9.11
C GLY A 203 14.41 -3.40 8.63
N LEU A 204 14.54 -4.68 8.30
CA LEU A 204 15.81 -5.33 7.94
C LEU A 204 15.59 -6.34 6.81
N ASP A 205 16.67 -6.82 6.21
CA ASP A 205 16.60 -7.71 5.05
C ASP A 205 17.40 -9.00 5.24
N LEU A 206 16.83 -10.11 4.75
CA LEU A 206 17.50 -11.40 4.70
C LEU A 206 18.22 -11.69 3.37
N MET A 207 18.27 -10.71 2.47
CA MET A 207 18.87 -10.76 1.13
C MET A 207 20.24 -11.47 1.07
N ASP A 208 21.15 -11.14 2.00
CA ASP A 208 22.55 -11.59 1.97
C ASP A 208 22.83 -12.88 2.76
N TYR A 209 21.80 -13.71 2.99
CA TYR A 209 21.93 -14.98 3.73
C TYR A 209 21.76 -16.24 2.88
N THR A 210 21.70 -16.12 1.54
CA THR A 210 21.51 -17.27 0.61
C THR A 210 22.69 -17.45 -0.33
N GLU A 211 22.84 -18.67 -0.86
CA GLU A 211 24.02 -19.07 -1.65
C GLU A 211 24.25 -18.20 -2.88
N SER A 212 23.18 -17.78 -3.55
CA SER A 212 23.22 -16.92 -4.74
C SER A 212 23.90 -15.57 -4.50
N ARG A 213 24.02 -15.14 -3.24
CA ARG A 213 24.75 -13.92 -2.85
C ARG A 213 26.01 -14.21 -2.04
N ILE A 214 25.97 -15.17 -1.11
CA ILE A 214 27.12 -15.53 -0.27
C ILE A 214 28.29 -16.05 -1.12
N SER A 215 28.02 -16.83 -2.16
CA SER A 215 29.07 -17.34 -3.07
C SER A 215 29.81 -16.23 -3.82
N HIS A 216 29.20 -15.04 -3.93
CA HIS A 216 29.79 -13.83 -4.50
C HIS A 216 30.35 -12.87 -3.44
N GLY A 217 30.44 -13.30 -2.17
CA GLY A 217 31.05 -12.53 -1.08
C GLY A 217 30.10 -11.62 -0.32
N ALA A 218 28.78 -11.70 -0.56
CA ALA A 218 27.82 -10.96 0.24
C ALA A 218 27.79 -11.44 1.69
N SER A 219 27.55 -10.53 2.63
CA SER A 219 27.40 -10.85 4.05
C SER A 219 26.51 -9.81 4.73
N SER A 220 25.80 -10.21 5.79
CA SER A 220 24.93 -9.32 6.55
C SER A 220 25.00 -9.56 8.06
N THR A 221 24.82 -8.48 8.80
CA THR A 221 24.73 -8.44 10.27
C THR A 221 23.33 -8.07 10.74
N ASP A 222 22.32 -8.11 9.86
CA ASP A 222 20.97 -7.65 10.16
C ASP A 222 20.29 -8.47 11.26
N VAL A 223 20.56 -9.77 11.36
CA VAL A 223 20.09 -10.61 12.47
C VAL A 223 20.60 -10.08 13.82
N ASP A 224 21.86 -9.67 13.89
CA ASP A 224 22.46 -9.15 15.13
C ASP A 224 21.90 -7.77 15.48
N LYS A 225 21.68 -6.91 14.48
CA LYS A 225 21.01 -5.62 14.64
C LYS A 225 19.59 -5.79 15.16
N ALA A 226 18.84 -6.76 14.64
CA ALA A 226 17.49 -7.09 15.11
C ALA A 226 17.49 -7.49 16.59
N ILE A 227 18.41 -8.37 17.00
CA ILE A 227 18.55 -8.77 18.41
C ILE A 227 18.89 -7.56 19.28
N ALA A 228 19.82 -6.71 18.85
CA ALA A 228 20.22 -5.52 19.59
C ALA A 228 19.08 -4.51 19.75
N PHE A 229 18.32 -4.24 18.68
CA PHE A 229 17.21 -3.29 18.72
C PHE A 229 16.02 -3.82 19.52
N ASN A 230 15.70 -5.10 19.39
CA ASN A 230 14.63 -5.72 20.16
C ASN A 230 14.91 -5.76 21.68
N LYS A 231 16.17 -5.89 22.09
CA LYS A 231 16.59 -5.73 23.49
C LYS A 231 16.31 -4.34 24.06
N LYS A 232 16.24 -3.30 23.20
CA LYS A 232 15.83 -1.93 23.57
C LYS A 232 14.29 -1.76 23.61
N GLY A 233 13.53 -2.83 23.42
CA GLY A 233 12.07 -2.80 23.37
C GLY A 233 11.49 -2.56 21.98
N GLY A 234 12.32 -2.43 20.94
CA GLY A 234 11.88 -2.22 19.57
C GLY A 234 11.23 -3.43 18.92
N ILE A 235 10.39 -3.18 17.91
CA ILE A 235 9.74 -4.22 17.09
C ILE A 235 10.56 -4.45 15.81
N ILE A 236 10.61 -5.70 15.35
CA ILE A 236 11.40 -6.10 14.18
C ILE A 236 10.49 -6.52 13.03
N THR A 237 10.77 -6.00 11.85
CA THR A 237 10.23 -6.51 10.59
C THR A 237 11.36 -6.96 9.67
N PHE A 238 11.18 -8.09 9.01
CA PHE A 238 12.12 -8.59 8.01
C PHE A 238 11.42 -8.76 6.67
N VAL A 239 12.00 -8.14 5.64
CA VAL A 239 11.78 -8.51 4.24
C VAL A 239 12.86 -9.51 3.82
N TRP A 240 12.66 -10.14 2.66
CA TRP A 240 13.67 -10.97 2.03
C TRP A 240 13.70 -10.73 0.53
N HIS A 241 14.66 -9.92 0.07
CA HIS A 241 14.98 -9.83 -1.35
C HIS A 241 15.71 -11.11 -1.78
N TRP A 242 14.93 -12.14 -2.10
CA TRP A 242 15.45 -13.47 -2.39
C TRP A 242 16.14 -13.50 -3.76
N GLY A 243 17.47 -13.53 -3.78
CA GLY A 243 18.22 -13.75 -5.03
C GLY A 243 17.94 -15.16 -5.57
N ALA A 244 17.55 -15.29 -6.84
CA ALA A 244 17.15 -16.58 -7.42
C ALA A 244 18.23 -17.66 -7.17
N PRO A 245 17.84 -18.90 -6.78
CA PRO A 245 18.82 -19.92 -6.38
C PRO A 245 19.77 -20.35 -7.52
N THR A 246 19.35 -20.15 -8.77
CA THR A 246 20.10 -20.43 -9.99
C THR A 246 19.56 -19.56 -11.12
N GLY A 247 20.18 -19.65 -12.31
CA GLY A 247 19.69 -18.94 -13.50
C GLY A 247 19.98 -17.45 -13.48
N LEU A 248 20.96 -16.98 -12.70
CA LEU A 248 21.39 -15.58 -12.72
C LEU A 248 22.11 -15.28 -14.04
N TYR A 249 21.78 -14.16 -14.67
CA TYR A 249 22.48 -13.74 -15.89
C TYR A 249 23.90 -13.25 -15.63
N ASP A 250 24.13 -12.66 -14.45
CA ASP A 250 25.40 -12.14 -13.93
C ASP A 250 26.30 -11.50 -15.00
N ASN A 251 25.83 -10.37 -15.54
CA ASN A 251 26.56 -9.60 -16.54
C ASN A 251 26.52 -8.10 -16.22
N ALA A 252 27.14 -7.28 -17.08
CA ALA A 252 27.31 -5.85 -16.83
C ALA A 252 26.00 -5.07 -16.64
N THR A 253 24.90 -5.48 -17.26
CA THR A 253 23.59 -4.81 -17.14
C THR A 253 22.66 -5.49 -16.14
N GLN A 254 22.89 -6.77 -15.84
CA GLN A 254 22.15 -7.57 -14.86
C GLN A 254 23.14 -8.30 -13.95
N PRO A 255 23.80 -7.59 -13.03
CA PRO A 255 24.81 -8.17 -12.15
C PRO A 255 24.18 -9.12 -11.13
N TRP A 256 24.92 -10.09 -10.59
CA TRP A 256 24.40 -11.08 -9.63
C TRP A 256 23.60 -10.48 -8.46
N TYR A 257 23.99 -9.31 -7.96
CA TYR A 257 23.28 -8.66 -6.85
C TYR A 257 21.87 -8.20 -7.25
N SER A 258 21.56 -8.07 -8.53
CA SER A 258 20.19 -7.79 -9.00
C SER A 258 19.31 -9.05 -9.12
N GLY A 259 19.84 -10.24 -8.79
CA GLY A 259 19.25 -11.56 -9.06
C GLY A 259 17.92 -11.89 -8.40
N PHE A 260 17.35 -10.99 -7.59
CA PHE A 260 15.97 -11.08 -7.11
C PHE A 260 14.96 -10.55 -8.16
N TYR A 261 15.38 -9.70 -9.09
CA TYR A 261 14.54 -9.20 -10.17
C TYR A 261 14.33 -10.26 -11.24
N THR A 262 13.10 -10.33 -11.77
CA THR A 262 12.72 -11.09 -12.97
C THR A 262 13.62 -10.76 -14.15
N ALA A 263 14.06 -9.51 -14.29
CA ALA A 263 14.94 -9.07 -15.38
C ALA A 263 16.38 -9.60 -15.27
N ALA A 264 16.78 -10.15 -14.12
CA ALA A 264 18.15 -10.57 -13.82
C ALA A 264 18.33 -12.10 -13.78
N THR A 265 17.26 -12.85 -14.02
CA THR A 265 17.29 -14.31 -13.96
C THR A 265 16.33 -14.98 -14.95
N ASP A 266 16.66 -16.18 -15.41
CA ASP A 266 15.74 -17.07 -16.14
C ASP A 266 14.99 -18.06 -15.21
N PHE A 267 15.17 -17.94 -13.90
CA PHE A 267 14.56 -18.84 -12.93
C PHE A 267 13.03 -18.82 -13.04
N ASN A 268 12.46 -19.98 -13.36
CA ASN A 268 11.03 -20.15 -13.56
C ASN A 268 10.41 -20.90 -12.38
N ILE A 269 9.64 -20.18 -11.54
CA ILE A 269 9.07 -20.75 -10.32
C ILE A 269 7.99 -21.80 -10.63
N GLU A 270 7.22 -21.64 -11.71
CA GLU A 270 6.22 -22.64 -12.11
C GLU A 270 6.86 -24.00 -12.43
N THR A 271 7.97 -23.99 -13.18
CA THR A 271 8.74 -25.18 -13.52
C THR A 271 9.37 -25.80 -12.28
N ALA A 272 9.97 -24.98 -11.41
CA ALA A 272 10.54 -25.45 -10.14
C ALA A 272 9.46 -26.13 -9.27
N LEU A 273 8.24 -25.60 -9.23
CA LEU A 273 7.13 -26.14 -8.43
C LEU A 273 6.35 -27.29 -9.09
N LYS A 274 6.67 -27.65 -10.33
CA LYS A 274 6.00 -28.74 -11.06
C LYS A 274 6.35 -30.12 -10.51
N ASP A 275 7.60 -30.29 -10.06
CA ASP A 275 8.13 -31.55 -9.53
C ASP A 275 9.03 -31.29 -8.32
N THR A 276 8.63 -31.76 -7.14
CA THR A 276 9.38 -31.51 -5.89
C THR A 276 10.70 -32.28 -5.80
N THR A 277 11.01 -33.14 -6.78
CA THR A 277 12.27 -33.91 -6.83
C THR A 277 13.33 -33.30 -7.75
N ASN A 278 12.98 -32.24 -8.51
CA ASN A 278 13.92 -31.60 -9.42
C ASN A 278 14.98 -30.74 -8.69
N ALA A 279 16.06 -30.43 -9.41
CA ALA A 279 17.17 -29.66 -8.85
C ALA A 279 16.77 -28.23 -8.44
N ASN A 280 15.93 -27.56 -9.23
CA ASN A 280 15.47 -26.20 -8.93
C ASN A 280 14.65 -26.14 -7.65
N TYR A 281 13.76 -27.11 -7.42
CA TYR A 281 13.02 -27.23 -6.17
C TYR A 281 13.94 -27.52 -4.99
N THR A 282 14.94 -28.38 -5.18
CA THR A 282 15.93 -28.69 -4.15
C THR A 282 16.71 -27.44 -3.71
N LEU A 283 17.14 -26.60 -4.67
CA LEU A 283 17.81 -25.33 -4.38
C LEU A 283 16.88 -24.33 -3.69
N LEU A 284 15.63 -24.24 -4.13
CA LEU A 284 14.60 -23.40 -3.49
C LEU A 284 14.42 -23.77 -2.01
N ILE A 285 14.33 -25.06 -1.69
CA ILE A 285 14.24 -25.53 -0.30
C ILE A 285 15.53 -25.26 0.47
N LYS A 286 16.71 -25.42 -0.14
CA LYS A 286 18.00 -25.08 0.49
C LYS A 286 18.05 -23.61 0.93
N ASP A 287 17.56 -22.70 0.09
CA ASP A 287 17.52 -21.28 0.44
C ASP A 287 16.56 -21.00 1.61
N ILE A 288 15.36 -21.57 1.59
CA ILE A 288 14.41 -21.46 2.71
C ILE A 288 15.02 -22.02 4.01
N ASP A 289 15.74 -23.14 3.93
CA ASP A 289 16.40 -23.77 5.07
C ASP A 289 17.56 -22.89 5.60
N SER A 290 18.30 -22.21 4.71
CA SER A 290 19.34 -21.23 5.09
C SER A 290 18.75 -20.02 5.82
N ILE A 291 17.60 -19.52 5.35
CA ILE A 291 16.85 -18.46 6.02
C ILE A 291 16.30 -18.93 7.37
N ALA A 292 15.84 -20.18 7.46
CA ALA A 292 15.35 -20.74 8.70
C ALA A 292 16.40 -20.71 9.82
N VAL A 293 17.69 -20.92 9.49
CA VAL A 293 18.80 -20.80 10.45
C VAL A 293 18.86 -19.39 11.06
N GLN A 294 18.68 -18.35 10.25
CA GLN A 294 18.73 -16.97 10.75
C GLN A 294 17.50 -16.63 11.59
N LEU A 295 16.30 -17.01 11.14
CA LEU A 295 15.06 -16.82 11.89
C LEU A 295 15.07 -17.61 13.21
N LYS A 296 15.74 -18.77 13.23
CA LYS A 296 15.93 -19.57 14.44
C LYS A 296 16.83 -18.85 15.46
N LYS A 297 17.91 -18.19 15.03
CA LYS A 297 18.72 -17.34 15.92
C LYS A 297 17.89 -16.23 16.58
N LEU A 298 16.98 -15.61 15.84
CA LEU A 298 16.04 -14.61 16.37
C LEU A 298 15.11 -15.24 17.41
N GLN A 299 14.53 -16.40 17.10
CA GLN A 299 13.68 -17.13 18.04
C GLN A 299 14.40 -17.48 19.34
N ASP A 300 15.64 -17.99 19.24
CA ASP A 300 16.43 -18.41 20.40
C ASP A 300 16.87 -17.22 21.27
N ASN A 301 16.81 -16.00 20.73
CA ASN A 301 16.99 -14.74 21.46
C ASN A 301 15.66 -14.07 21.86
N GLY A 302 14.52 -14.77 21.73
CA GLY A 302 13.20 -14.25 22.14
C GLY A 302 12.71 -13.07 21.29
N VAL A 303 13.15 -12.97 20.03
CA VAL A 303 12.76 -11.89 19.10
C VAL A 303 11.58 -12.36 18.25
N PRO A 304 10.36 -11.81 18.44
CA PRO A 304 9.27 -12.00 17.49
C PRO A 304 9.49 -11.14 16.25
N VAL A 305 9.08 -11.64 15.09
CA VAL A 305 9.39 -11.04 13.79
C VAL A 305 8.11 -10.85 12.98
N LEU A 306 7.86 -9.63 12.51
CA LEU A 306 6.96 -9.39 11.39
C LEU A 306 7.68 -9.87 10.12
N PHE A 307 7.39 -11.08 9.67
CA PHE A 307 8.09 -11.71 8.55
C PHE A 307 7.28 -11.53 7.28
N ARG A 308 7.87 -10.81 6.30
CA ARG A 308 7.23 -10.42 5.05
C ARG A 308 8.00 -10.98 3.84
N PRO A 309 7.93 -12.31 3.60
CA PRO A 309 8.57 -12.93 2.44
C PRO A 309 7.74 -12.72 1.17
N LEU A 310 8.40 -12.81 0.02
CA LEU A 310 7.75 -12.75 -1.30
C LEU A 310 6.94 -11.46 -1.50
N HIS A 311 7.50 -10.33 -1.07
CA HIS A 311 6.83 -9.03 -1.16
C HIS A 311 6.64 -8.57 -2.60
N GLU A 312 5.69 -7.66 -2.81
CA GLU A 312 5.36 -7.06 -4.10
C GLU A 312 5.12 -8.07 -5.24
N ALA A 313 4.63 -9.27 -4.89
CA ALA A 313 4.49 -10.38 -5.84
C ALA A 313 3.64 -9.98 -7.06
N GLU A 314 2.57 -9.21 -6.84
CA GLU A 314 1.66 -8.77 -7.91
C GLU A 314 2.30 -7.84 -8.95
N GLY A 315 3.41 -7.17 -8.61
CA GLY A 315 4.18 -6.32 -9.52
C GLY A 315 4.98 -7.10 -10.56
N LYS A 316 5.23 -8.39 -10.32
CA LYS A 316 5.96 -9.33 -11.21
C LYS A 316 7.42 -8.95 -11.54
N TRP A 317 7.93 -7.86 -11.00
CA TRP A 317 9.34 -7.47 -11.17
C TRP A 317 10.30 -8.33 -10.36
N PHE A 318 9.81 -9.08 -9.36
CA PHE A 318 10.58 -10.12 -8.69
C PHE A 318 10.23 -11.52 -9.19
N TRP A 319 11.21 -12.42 -9.22
CA TRP A 319 11.05 -13.73 -9.88
C TRP A 319 9.93 -14.58 -9.27
N TRP A 320 9.62 -14.41 -7.98
CA TRP A 320 8.55 -15.15 -7.30
C TRP A 320 7.15 -14.77 -7.79
N GLY A 321 7.00 -13.59 -8.40
CA GLY A 321 5.76 -13.13 -9.04
C GLY A 321 5.74 -13.30 -10.57
N ALA A 322 6.86 -13.64 -11.19
CA ALA A 322 7.01 -13.61 -12.65
C ALA A 322 6.03 -14.51 -13.42
N GLN A 323 5.67 -15.67 -12.85
CA GLN A 323 4.74 -16.63 -13.45
C GLN A 323 3.29 -16.49 -12.94
N GLY A 324 2.96 -15.34 -12.34
CA GLY A 324 1.59 -15.00 -11.95
C GLY A 324 1.17 -15.53 -10.56
N PRO A 325 -0.12 -15.36 -10.23
CA PRO A 325 -0.60 -15.51 -8.85
C PRO A 325 -0.54 -16.94 -8.31
N GLU A 326 -0.83 -17.96 -9.12
CA GLU A 326 -0.91 -19.35 -8.62
C GLU A 326 0.46 -19.90 -8.18
N PRO A 327 1.56 -19.78 -8.97
CA PRO A 327 2.88 -20.15 -8.51
C PRO A 327 3.33 -19.37 -7.26
N ALA A 328 3.06 -18.06 -7.21
CA ALA A 328 3.40 -17.22 -6.06
C ALA A 328 2.69 -17.67 -4.77
N LYS A 329 1.37 -17.92 -4.82
CA LYS A 329 0.60 -18.45 -3.69
C LYS A 329 1.09 -19.83 -3.26
N LYS A 330 1.42 -20.70 -4.21
CA LYS A 330 1.98 -22.04 -3.92
C LYS A 330 3.34 -21.93 -3.22
N LEU A 331 4.21 -21.04 -3.68
CA LEU A 331 5.50 -20.77 -3.05
C LEU A 331 5.33 -20.21 -1.64
N TYR A 332 4.43 -19.24 -1.42
CA TYR A 332 4.17 -18.66 -0.10
C TYR A 332 3.77 -19.74 0.92
N LYS A 333 2.89 -20.68 0.52
CA LYS A 333 2.48 -21.81 1.37
C LYS A 333 3.62 -22.79 1.64
N ILE A 334 4.54 -22.99 0.69
CA ILE A 334 5.74 -23.81 0.90
C ILE A 334 6.67 -23.13 1.93
N VAL A 335 6.92 -21.83 1.79
CA VAL A 335 7.72 -21.05 2.76
C VAL A 335 7.08 -21.12 4.14
N PHE A 336 5.76 -20.91 4.23
CA PHE A 336 4.99 -21.07 5.46
C PHE A 336 5.17 -22.44 6.10
N ASP A 337 4.89 -23.51 5.36
CA ASP A 337 4.92 -24.87 5.88
C ASP A 337 6.34 -25.29 6.26
N ARG A 338 7.34 -24.94 5.46
CA ARG A 338 8.73 -25.27 5.73
C ARG A 338 9.22 -24.55 7.00
N LEU A 339 9.00 -23.25 7.12
CA LEU A 339 9.46 -22.47 8.28
C LEU A 339 8.68 -22.82 9.56
N THR A 340 7.34 -22.83 9.49
CA THR A 340 6.50 -23.05 10.67
C THR A 340 6.39 -24.51 11.07
N ARG A 341 6.20 -25.44 10.13
CA ARG A 341 5.91 -26.86 10.45
C ARG A 341 7.16 -27.73 10.44
N VAL A 342 8.11 -27.50 9.54
CA VAL A 342 9.35 -28.31 9.49
C VAL A 342 10.40 -27.76 10.44
N HIS A 343 10.77 -26.47 10.31
CA HIS A 343 11.78 -25.82 11.16
C HIS A 343 11.28 -25.39 12.53
N LYS A 344 9.96 -25.52 12.79
CA LYS A 344 9.34 -25.20 14.09
C LYS A 344 9.64 -23.75 14.53
N LEU A 345 9.62 -22.82 13.57
CA LEU A 345 9.69 -21.40 13.85
C LEU A 345 8.31 -20.93 14.35
N GLN A 346 8.32 -20.43 15.57
CA GLN A 346 7.17 -20.09 16.41
C GLN A 346 7.13 -18.58 16.73
N ASN A 347 8.19 -17.84 16.40
CA ASN A 347 8.33 -16.40 16.64
C ASN A 347 7.86 -15.52 15.46
N LEU A 348 7.35 -16.11 14.37
CA LEU A 348 6.96 -15.38 13.16
C LEU A 348 5.50 -14.95 13.19
N VAL A 349 5.27 -13.69 12.80
CA VAL A 349 3.96 -13.12 12.44
C VAL A 349 4.00 -12.86 10.93
N TRP A 350 3.11 -13.51 10.18
CA TRP A 350 3.16 -13.57 8.72
C TRP A 350 2.51 -12.35 8.06
N VAL A 351 3.31 -11.58 7.34
CA VAL A 351 2.87 -10.38 6.62
C VAL A 351 2.80 -10.68 5.12
N TRP A 352 1.63 -10.48 4.51
CA TRP A 352 1.42 -10.63 3.07
C TRP A 352 1.43 -9.27 2.37
N ASN A 353 2.06 -9.17 1.20
CA ASN A 353 2.23 -7.91 0.49
C ASN A 353 1.82 -8.02 -0.99
N SER A 354 0.52 -7.92 -1.22
CA SER A 354 -0.14 -7.69 -2.53
C SER A 354 -1.59 -7.33 -2.25
N VAL A 355 -2.13 -6.36 -2.98
CA VAL A 355 -3.49 -5.84 -2.77
C VAL A 355 -4.53 -6.62 -3.58
N ALA A 356 -4.12 -7.14 -4.75
CA ALA A 356 -4.99 -7.83 -5.68
C ALA A 356 -5.45 -9.18 -5.12
N LYS A 357 -6.77 -9.39 -5.20
CA LYS A 357 -7.45 -10.58 -4.65
C LYS A 357 -6.90 -11.90 -5.17
N ASP A 358 -6.56 -11.96 -6.46
CA ASP A 358 -6.09 -13.20 -7.10
C ASP A 358 -4.75 -13.68 -6.56
N TRP A 359 -3.96 -12.78 -5.97
CA TRP A 359 -2.65 -13.07 -5.38
C TRP A 359 -2.74 -13.49 -3.91
N TYR A 360 -3.87 -13.28 -3.23
CA TYR A 360 -3.99 -13.52 -1.81
C TYR A 360 -3.93 -15.03 -1.46
N PRO A 361 -2.97 -15.48 -0.62
CA PRO A 361 -2.81 -16.91 -0.30
C PRO A 361 -3.89 -17.46 0.64
N GLY A 362 -4.67 -16.57 1.28
CA GLY A 362 -5.82 -16.89 2.13
C GLY A 362 -5.59 -16.63 3.62
N ASN A 363 -6.69 -16.39 4.35
CA ASN A 363 -6.70 -16.01 5.77
C ASN A 363 -6.00 -17.00 6.72
N SER A 364 -5.80 -18.26 6.30
CA SER A 364 -5.14 -19.30 7.09
C SER A 364 -3.60 -19.27 7.04
N TYR A 365 -3.02 -18.40 6.20
CA TYR A 365 -1.57 -18.29 6.02
C TYR A 365 -1.03 -16.89 6.36
N VAL A 366 -1.91 -15.93 6.67
CA VAL A 366 -1.55 -14.51 6.81
C VAL A 366 -2.08 -13.93 8.12
N ASP A 367 -1.21 -13.31 8.91
CA ASP A 367 -1.57 -12.57 10.12
C ASP A 367 -1.92 -11.10 9.82
N ILE A 368 -1.13 -10.47 8.93
CA ILE A 368 -1.23 -9.05 8.57
C ILE A 368 -1.17 -8.93 7.05
N VAL A 369 -2.01 -8.09 6.46
CA VAL A 369 -1.87 -7.71 5.05
C VAL A 369 -1.22 -6.34 4.94
N SER A 370 -0.45 -6.12 3.89
CA SER A 370 0.25 -4.86 3.69
C SER A 370 0.32 -4.45 2.22
N ALA A 371 0.73 -3.21 2.02
CA ALA A 371 1.10 -2.67 0.72
C ALA A 371 2.39 -1.87 0.84
N ASP A 372 3.06 -1.75 -0.31
CA ASP A 372 4.24 -0.94 -0.50
C ASP A 372 3.88 0.19 -1.48
N THR A 373 4.23 1.44 -1.16
CA THR A 373 3.77 2.60 -1.95
C THR A 373 4.83 3.69 -2.06
N TYR A 374 5.11 4.10 -3.29
CA TYR A 374 6.19 5.02 -3.63
C TYR A 374 5.69 6.15 -4.53
N THR A 375 4.97 7.10 -3.94
CA THR A 375 4.55 8.33 -4.62
C THR A 375 5.27 9.52 -4.00
N GLN A 376 6.18 10.14 -4.74
CA GLN A 376 6.99 11.25 -4.23
C GLN A 376 6.13 12.48 -4.00
N ASN A 377 6.34 13.16 -2.86
CA ASN A 377 5.59 14.35 -2.44
C ASN A 377 4.09 14.12 -2.18
N ASP A 378 3.64 12.87 -2.10
CA ASP A 378 2.29 12.53 -1.64
C ASP A 378 2.34 12.10 -0.18
N HIS A 379 1.90 13.01 0.71
CA HIS A 379 1.80 12.78 2.14
C HIS A 379 0.39 12.38 2.58
N GLY A 380 -0.42 11.94 1.62
CA GLY A 380 -1.78 11.47 1.79
C GLY A 380 -1.88 10.18 2.60
N PRO A 381 -3.11 9.77 2.98
CA PRO A 381 -3.34 8.63 3.86
C PRO A 381 -3.33 7.27 3.12
N ILE A 382 -3.17 7.28 1.80
CA ILE A 382 -3.17 6.07 0.96
C ILE A 382 -4.46 5.24 1.18
N SER A 383 -5.58 5.94 1.35
CA SER A 383 -6.86 5.38 1.83
C SER A 383 -7.47 4.37 0.86
N ALA A 384 -7.29 4.54 -0.45
CA ALA A 384 -7.78 3.60 -1.45
C ALA A 384 -7.14 2.21 -1.28
N THR A 385 -5.82 2.16 -1.14
CA THR A 385 -5.06 0.93 -0.90
C THR A 385 -5.45 0.30 0.44
N TYR A 386 -5.56 1.11 1.49
CA TYR A 386 -6.03 0.65 2.80
C TYR A 386 -7.41 -0.03 2.72
N ASN A 387 -8.38 0.62 2.07
CA ASN A 387 -9.75 0.10 1.91
C ASN A 387 -9.81 -1.16 1.02
N ALA A 388 -8.93 -1.27 0.03
CA ALA A 388 -8.80 -2.49 -0.77
C ALA A 388 -8.33 -3.67 0.08
N LEU A 389 -7.32 -3.49 0.94
CA LEU A 389 -6.83 -4.51 1.88
C LEU A 389 -7.87 -4.87 2.97
N LEU A 390 -8.63 -3.88 3.42
CA LEU A 390 -9.76 -4.09 4.32
C LEU A 390 -10.81 -4.99 3.68
N SER A 391 -11.17 -4.70 2.43
CA SER A 391 -12.14 -5.49 1.65
C SER A 391 -11.61 -6.89 1.35
N LEU A 392 -10.32 -7.01 1.03
CA LEU A 392 -9.65 -8.29 0.75
C LEU A 392 -9.81 -9.29 1.89
N THR A 393 -9.68 -8.81 3.13
CA THR A 393 -9.69 -9.64 4.34
C THR A 393 -11.01 -9.62 5.09
N GLY A 394 -11.99 -8.84 4.62
CA GLY A 394 -13.26 -8.64 5.31
C GLY A 394 -13.10 -8.03 6.70
N ASP A 395 -12.10 -7.14 6.87
CA ASP A 395 -11.77 -6.47 8.14
C ASP A 395 -11.36 -7.43 9.28
N THR A 396 -10.86 -8.63 8.94
CA THR A 396 -10.43 -9.64 9.94
C THR A 396 -8.93 -9.63 10.22
N LYS A 397 -8.14 -8.88 9.45
CA LYS A 397 -6.68 -8.82 9.54
C LYS A 397 -6.22 -7.38 9.76
N LEU A 398 -5.11 -7.23 10.48
CA LEU A 398 -4.43 -5.94 10.58
C LEU A 398 -3.87 -5.55 9.21
N ILE A 399 -3.78 -4.25 8.96
CA ILE A 399 -3.33 -3.68 7.69
C ILE A 399 -2.14 -2.76 7.95
N ALA A 400 -1.04 -2.93 7.23
CA ALA A 400 0.20 -2.17 7.40
C ALA A 400 0.72 -1.52 6.11
N ALA A 401 1.30 -0.33 6.22
CA ALA A 401 2.04 0.29 5.13
C ALA A 401 3.49 -0.22 5.25
N ALA A 402 3.75 -1.38 4.65
CA ALA A 402 4.96 -2.14 4.93
C ALA A 402 6.23 -1.52 4.35
N GLU A 403 6.10 -0.79 3.25
CA GLU A 403 7.10 0.15 2.76
C GLU A 403 6.42 1.41 2.25
N ILE A 404 6.98 2.58 2.57
CA ILE A 404 6.54 3.86 2.01
C ILE A 404 7.72 4.72 1.59
N GLY A 405 7.54 5.48 0.52
CA GLY A 405 8.45 6.58 0.17
C GLY A 405 8.18 7.83 0.99
N SER A 406 7.00 8.43 0.81
CA SER A 406 6.58 9.65 1.52
C SER A 406 5.75 9.31 2.76
N VAL A 407 6.08 9.95 3.88
CA VAL A 407 5.41 9.77 5.17
C VAL A 407 3.99 10.31 5.12
N MET A 408 3.04 9.59 5.72
CA MET A 408 1.63 9.97 5.75
C MET A 408 1.36 10.96 6.89
N GLU A 409 0.64 12.05 6.63
CA GLU A 409 0.28 13.02 7.65
C GLU A 409 -0.79 12.47 8.61
N PRO A 410 -0.56 12.47 9.95
CA PRO A 410 -1.50 11.93 10.92
C PRO A 410 -2.91 12.53 10.85
N ALA A 411 -3.02 13.83 10.54
CA ALA A 411 -4.30 14.49 10.37
C ALA A 411 -5.12 13.86 9.22
N GLN A 412 -4.46 13.52 8.10
CA GLN A 412 -5.11 12.88 6.97
C GLN A 412 -5.45 11.42 7.26
N LEU A 413 -4.57 10.68 7.94
CA LEU A 413 -4.86 9.31 8.41
C LEU A 413 -6.16 9.28 9.24
N LYS A 414 -6.27 10.19 10.22
CA LYS A 414 -7.45 10.33 11.09
C LYS A 414 -8.70 10.71 10.29
N ALA A 415 -8.60 11.67 9.37
CA ALA A 415 -9.74 12.17 8.63
C ALA A 415 -10.31 11.14 7.62
N TYR A 416 -9.43 10.39 6.96
CA TYR A 416 -9.82 9.33 6.01
C TYR A 416 -10.07 7.98 6.68
N GLN A 417 -9.88 7.88 8.00
CA GLN A 417 -9.96 6.63 8.76
C GLN A 417 -9.12 5.53 8.11
N ALA A 418 -7.89 5.90 7.69
CA ALA A 418 -6.92 4.99 7.10
C ALA A 418 -6.05 4.43 8.22
N ASP A 419 -6.61 3.47 8.96
CA ASP A 419 -6.04 2.97 10.20
C ASP A 419 -4.91 1.97 9.95
N TRP A 420 -3.84 2.39 9.28
CA TRP A 420 -2.62 1.59 9.12
C TRP A 420 -1.99 1.31 10.50
N VAL A 421 -1.66 0.04 10.79
CA VAL A 421 -1.13 -0.35 12.10
C VAL A 421 0.33 0.10 12.30
N TYR A 422 1.08 0.18 11.20
CA TYR A 422 2.41 0.77 11.15
C TYR A 422 2.70 1.31 9.75
N PHE A 423 3.68 2.21 9.68
CA PHE A 423 4.40 2.54 8.45
C PHE A 423 5.88 2.16 8.56
N CYS A 424 6.55 1.91 7.44
CA CYS A 424 8.00 1.76 7.40
C CYS A 424 8.58 2.55 6.21
N ILE A 425 9.29 3.64 6.47
CA ILE A 425 9.90 4.43 5.40
C ILE A 425 11.10 3.67 4.85
N TRP A 426 11.27 3.63 3.53
CA TRP A 426 12.43 2.99 2.91
C TRP A 426 13.74 3.73 3.21
N SER A 427 14.86 3.10 2.88
CA SER A 427 16.21 3.55 3.21
C SER A 427 16.71 4.71 2.36
N GLY A 428 17.80 5.36 2.79
CA GLY A 428 18.54 6.30 1.94
C GLY A 428 17.75 7.57 1.61
N ASP A 429 17.58 7.87 0.32
CA ASP A 429 17.00 9.14 -0.16
C ASP A 429 15.53 9.32 0.23
N TYR A 430 14.80 8.22 0.46
CA TYR A 430 13.42 8.26 0.91
C TYR A 430 13.29 8.92 2.29
N ILE A 431 14.30 8.80 3.15
CA ILE A 431 14.27 9.40 4.49
C ILE A 431 15.19 10.61 4.65
N SER A 432 16.40 10.56 4.08
CA SER A 432 17.49 11.47 4.47
C SER A 432 17.78 12.60 3.48
N ALA A 433 17.31 12.49 2.23
CA ALA A 433 17.63 13.48 1.18
C ALA A 433 16.72 14.72 1.18
N GLY A 434 15.61 14.70 1.94
CA GLY A 434 14.67 15.83 2.02
C GLY A 434 13.69 15.95 0.84
N VAL A 435 13.91 15.21 -0.26
CA VAL A 435 13.09 15.28 -1.48
C VAL A 435 11.82 14.44 -1.43
N TRP A 436 11.79 13.39 -0.60
CA TRP A 436 10.60 12.59 -0.34
C TRP A 436 9.87 13.04 0.91
N ASN A 437 10.65 13.44 1.92
CA ASN A 437 10.19 13.84 3.25
C ASN A 437 11.08 14.97 3.75
N SER A 438 10.54 16.18 3.89
CA SER A 438 11.29 17.28 4.49
C SER A 438 11.55 17.02 5.98
N LEU A 439 12.66 17.52 6.51
CA LEU A 439 13.00 17.35 7.92
C LEU A 439 11.92 17.94 8.85
N ASP A 440 11.34 19.08 8.47
CA ASP A 440 10.27 19.73 9.23
C ASP A 440 8.98 18.91 9.24
N LEU A 441 8.66 18.25 8.11
CA LEU A 441 7.55 17.32 8.06
C LEU A 441 7.80 16.12 8.98
N LEU A 442 8.98 15.50 8.90
CA LEU A 442 9.32 14.36 9.75
C LEU A 442 9.22 14.71 11.24
N LYS A 443 9.78 15.86 11.66
CA LYS A 443 9.66 16.34 13.04
C LYS A 443 8.22 16.52 13.48
N ARG A 444 7.37 17.05 12.61
CA ARG A 444 5.94 17.23 12.89
C ARG A 444 5.24 15.88 13.06
N VAL A 445 5.45 14.96 12.12
CA VAL A 445 4.80 13.63 12.14
C VAL A 445 5.23 12.83 13.37
N TYR A 446 6.53 12.76 13.67
CA TYR A 446 7.05 12.02 14.83
C TYR A 446 6.73 12.68 16.18
N ALA A 447 6.25 13.93 16.19
CA ALA A 447 5.77 14.61 17.39
C ALA A 447 4.26 14.44 17.63
N ASP A 448 3.48 13.98 16.64
CA ASP A 448 2.03 13.75 16.81
C ASP A 448 1.80 12.52 17.69
N VAL A 449 0.93 12.66 18.70
CA VAL A 449 0.57 11.58 19.64
C VAL A 449 -0.07 10.36 18.99
N TYR A 450 -0.55 10.48 17.75
CA TYR A 450 -1.05 9.37 16.94
C TYR A 450 0.10 8.43 16.50
N VAL A 451 1.32 8.95 16.34
CA VAL A 451 2.50 8.20 15.89
C VAL A 451 3.31 7.73 17.09
N LEU A 452 3.39 6.42 17.27
CA LEU A 452 4.14 5.81 18.36
C LEU A 452 5.58 5.55 17.92
N THR A 453 6.53 5.99 18.74
CA THR A 453 7.97 5.80 18.57
C THR A 453 8.48 4.81 19.63
N LEU A 454 9.77 4.50 19.62
CA LEU A 454 10.35 3.50 20.54
C LEU A 454 10.02 3.79 22.01
N ASP A 455 9.99 5.06 22.41
CA ASP A 455 9.72 5.48 23.78
C ASP A 455 8.27 5.18 24.19
N GLU A 456 7.30 5.45 23.32
CA GLU A 456 5.88 5.28 23.63
C GLU A 456 5.44 3.80 23.64
N ILE A 457 6.21 2.92 22.98
CA ILE A 457 5.90 1.48 22.93
C ILE A 457 6.53 0.65 24.05
N GLN A 458 7.30 1.27 24.95
CA GLN A 458 8.01 0.52 25.99
C GLN A 458 7.05 -0.36 26.82
N GLY A 459 7.50 -1.59 27.11
CA GLY A 459 6.72 -2.60 27.82
C GLY A 459 5.61 -3.27 27.00
N TRP A 460 5.52 -3.07 25.68
CA TRP A 460 4.45 -3.62 24.83
C TRP A 460 4.23 -5.13 24.99
N ARG A 461 5.29 -5.92 25.28
CA ARG A 461 5.19 -7.37 25.51
C ARG A 461 4.26 -7.76 26.66
N LYS A 462 3.96 -6.83 27.58
CA LYS A 462 3.12 -7.05 28.77
C LYS A 462 1.71 -6.44 28.64
N LYS A 463 1.41 -5.74 27.54
CA LYS A 463 0.16 -5.00 27.35
C LYS A 463 -0.99 -5.90 26.87
#